data_AF-A0A5E6QXQ9-F1
#
_entry.id   AF-A0A5E6QXQ9-F1
#
_cell.length_a   1.000
_cell.length_b   1.000
_cell.length_c   1.000
_cell.angle_alpha   90.00
_cell.angle_beta   90.00
_cell.angle_gamma   90.00
#
_symmetry.space_group_name_H-M   'P 1'
#
loop_
_entity.id
_entity.type
_entity.pdbx_description
1 polymer ?
#
loop_
_entity_poly.entity_id
_entity_poly.type
_entity_poly.pdbx_seq_one_letter_code
_entity_poly.pdbx_strand_id
1 'polypeptide(L)'
;MDIALLEKVSQRLARIVEDVGYTIDVDDTYLTSVVINDQGKQVVDYSESLSWAVMEKVQADELPEFSDDYAGVFAERWTFEPDYRVPGLSVEQVRLFGCEVVESFRNR
;
A
#
# COMPACT_ATOMS: atom_id res chain seq x y z
N MET A 1 -9.83 10.29 -12.09
CA MET A 1 -9.25 8.97 -11.79
C MET A 1 -8.69 8.40 -13.09
N ASP A 2 -7.38 8.21 -13.17
CA ASP A 2 -6.72 7.65 -14.35
C ASP A 2 -6.68 6.11 -14.22
N ILE A 3 -7.73 5.47 -14.73
CA ILE A 3 -7.90 4.01 -14.69
C ILE A 3 -6.74 3.30 -15.40
N ALA A 4 -6.26 3.87 -16.50
CA ALA A 4 -5.15 3.28 -17.25
C ALA A 4 -3.82 3.36 -16.48
N LEU A 5 -3.64 4.37 -15.63
CA LEU A 5 -2.50 4.43 -14.72
C LEU A 5 -2.64 3.38 -13.61
N LEU A 6 -3.81 3.28 -12.98
CA LEU A 6 -4.07 2.29 -11.92
C LEU A 6 -3.80 0.86 -12.41
N GLU A 7 -4.28 0.50 -13.60
CA GLU A 7 -4.04 -0.82 -14.20
C GLU A 7 -2.54 -1.10 -14.41
N LYS A 8 -1.77 -0.11 -14.88
CA LYS A 8 -0.31 -0.26 -15.07
C LYS A 8 0.42 -0.39 -13.73
N VAL A 9 -0.02 0.34 -12.71
CA VAL A 9 0.54 0.28 -11.36
C VAL A 9 0.23 -1.09 -10.74
N SER A 10 -1.03 -1.53 -10.77
CA SER A 10 -1.45 -2.86 -10.30
C SER A 10 -0.62 -3.96 -10.96
N GLN A 11 -0.53 -3.99 -12.30
CA GLN A 11 0.25 -5.01 -13.02
C GLN A 11 1.74 -5.03 -12.64
N ARG A 12 2.36 -3.86 -12.49
CA ARG A 12 3.78 -3.77 -12.11
C ARG A 12 3.99 -4.21 -10.66
N LEU A 13 3.14 -3.74 -9.76
CA LEU A 13 3.21 -4.08 -8.35
C LEU A 13 3.00 -5.58 -8.17
N ALA A 14 1.94 -6.16 -8.75
CA ALA A 14 1.64 -7.59 -8.70
C ALA A 14 2.85 -8.45 -9.10
N ARG A 15 3.52 -8.08 -10.20
CA ARG A 15 4.72 -8.77 -10.66
C ARG A 15 5.86 -8.73 -9.63
N ILE A 16 6.12 -7.57 -9.04
CA ILE A 16 7.17 -7.41 -8.01
C ILE A 16 6.85 -8.30 -6.81
N VAL A 17 5.60 -8.31 -6.33
CA VAL A 17 5.25 -9.11 -5.16
C VAL A 17 5.33 -10.62 -5.45
N GLU A 18 4.92 -11.05 -6.64
CA GLU A 18 5.08 -12.44 -7.11
C GLU A 18 6.56 -12.85 -7.21
N ASP A 19 7.41 -11.99 -7.78
CA ASP A 19 8.85 -12.26 -7.95
C ASP A 19 9.57 -12.43 -6.59
N VAL A 20 9.07 -11.78 -5.54
CA VAL A 20 9.56 -11.91 -4.15
C VAL A 20 8.91 -13.09 -3.40
N GLY A 21 7.89 -13.73 -3.99
CA GLY A 21 7.26 -14.95 -3.48
C GLY A 21 6.00 -14.73 -2.65
N TYR A 22 5.39 -13.55 -2.70
CA TYR A 22 4.08 -13.32 -2.07
C TYR A 22 2.95 -13.78 -2.99
N THR A 23 1.88 -14.31 -2.38
CA THR A 23 0.64 -14.67 -3.07
C THR A 23 -0.49 -13.81 -2.53
N ILE A 24 -0.48 -12.53 -2.89
CA ILE A 24 -1.48 -11.53 -2.50
C ILE A 24 -2.11 -10.91 -3.73
N ASP A 25 -3.36 -10.46 -3.62
CA ASP A 25 -3.97 -9.58 -4.60
C ASP A 25 -3.70 -8.12 -4.20
N VAL A 26 -2.95 -7.39 -5.01
CA VAL A 26 -2.56 -5.99 -4.71
C VAL A 26 -3.74 -5.01 -4.84
N ASP A 27 -4.82 -5.42 -5.49
CA ASP A 27 -6.06 -4.66 -5.62
C ASP A 27 -7.05 -4.97 -4.47
N ASP A 28 -6.85 -6.09 -3.76
CA ASP A 28 -7.65 -6.52 -2.59
C ASP A 28 -6.81 -6.75 -1.32
N THR A 29 -5.66 -6.07 -1.24
CA THR A 29 -4.83 -5.96 -0.04
C THR A 29 -4.68 -4.49 0.28
N TYR A 30 -4.84 -4.12 1.55
CA TYR A 30 -5.05 -2.74 1.95
C TYR A 30 -3.89 -2.22 2.81
N LEU A 31 -3.33 -1.08 2.43
CA LEU A 31 -2.49 -0.29 3.30
C LEU A 31 -3.41 0.57 4.18
N THR A 32 -3.40 0.29 5.48
CA THR A 32 -4.22 1.02 6.46
C THR A 32 -3.32 1.75 7.43
N SER A 33 -3.59 3.04 7.67
CA SER A 33 -3.01 3.79 8.78
C SER A 33 -4.04 4.21 9.82
N VAL A 34 -3.54 4.52 11.00
CA VAL A 34 -4.32 4.94 12.16
C VAL A 34 -3.74 6.18 12.80
N VAL A 35 -4.63 6.97 13.41
CA VAL A 35 -4.28 8.14 14.21
C VAL A 35 -4.98 8.09 15.55
N ILE A 36 -4.44 8.82 16.52
CA ILE A 36 -5.12 9.07 17.79
C ILE A 36 -5.95 10.34 17.62
N ASN A 37 -7.28 10.22 17.73
CA ASN A 37 -8.17 11.36 17.65
C ASN A 37 -8.16 12.22 18.93
N ASP A 38 -8.90 13.34 18.93
CA ASP A 38 -9.02 14.25 20.07
C ASP A 38 -9.58 13.61 21.36
N GLN A 39 -10.13 12.40 21.27
CA GLN A 39 -10.65 11.63 22.42
C GLN A 39 -9.63 10.59 22.92
N GLY A 40 -8.41 10.58 22.40
CA GLY A 40 -7.39 9.57 22.73
C GLY A 40 -7.68 8.19 22.16
N LYS A 41 -8.58 8.07 21.18
CA LYS A 41 -8.94 6.79 20.56
C LYS A 41 -8.20 6.62 19.23
N GLN A 42 -7.67 5.42 19.04
CA GLN A 42 -7.13 4.99 17.75
C GLN A 42 -8.27 4.81 16.75
N VAL A 43 -8.16 5.49 15.61
CA VAL A 43 -9.12 5.42 14.50
C VAL A 43 -8.35 5.29 13.19
N VAL A 44 -8.93 4.57 12.23
CA VAL A 44 -8.38 4.49 10.87
C VAL A 44 -8.58 5.82 10.16
N ASP A 45 -7.51 6.37 9.59
CA ASP A 45 -7.55 7.64 8.82
C ASP A 45 -7.29 7.43 7.32
N TYR A 46 -6.66 6.33 6.95
CA TYR A 46 -6.39 5.93 5.56
C TYR A 46 -6.55 4.42 5.41
N SER A 47 -7.22 3.98 4.35
CA SER A 47 -7.29 2.56 4.00
C SER A 47 -7.61 2.40 2.51
N GLU A 48 -6.58 2.16 1.72
CA GLU A 48 -6.66 1.99 0.28
C GLU A 48 -5.92 0.72 -0.17
N SER A 49 -6.26 0.19 -1.34
CA SER A 49 -5.55 -0.96 -1.90
C SER A 49 -4.07 -0.63 -2.11
N LEU A 50 -3.19 -1.63 -2.09
CA LEU A 50 -1.75 -1.42 -2.31
C LEU A 50 -1.50 -0.76 -3.67
N SER A 51 -2.22 -1.19 -4.71
CA SER A 51 -2.13 -0.58 -6.04
C SER A 51 -2.55 0.89 -6.05
N TRP A 52 -3.61 1.23 -5.32
CA TRP A 52 -4.09 2.61 -5.21
C TRP A 52 -3.09 3.48 -4.44
N ALA A 53 -2.64 3.01 -3.28
CA ALA A 53 -1.67 3.73 -2.45
C ALA A 53 -0.37 4.03 -3.22
N VAL A 54 0.12 3.08 -4.03
CA VAL A 54 1.29 3.30 -4.89
C VAL A 54 0.96 4.23 -6.06
N MET A 55 -0.23 4.13 -6.66
CA MET A 55 -0.65 5.04 -7.73
C MET A 55 -0.66 6.50 -7.28
N GLU A 56 -1.14 6.79 -6.06
CA GLU A 56 -1.13 8.14 -5.49
C GLU A 56 0.30 8.72 -5.46
N LYS A 57 1.30 7.88 -5.13
CA LYS A 57 2.72 8.26 -5.13
C LYS A 57 3.29 8.46 -6.53
N VAL A 58 2.89 7.63 -7.49
CA VAL A 58 3.23 7.83 -8.91
C VAL A 58 2.66 9.16 -9.44
N GLN A 59 1.42 9.50 -9.08
CA GLN A 59 0.78 10.76 -9.52
C GLN A 59 1.40 12.00 -8.88
N ALA A 60 1.81 11.89 -7.61
CA ALA A 60 2.52 12.95 -6.91
C ALA A 60 3.98 13.10 -7.37
N ASP A 61 4.50 12.14 -8.15
CA ASP A 61 5.93 12.01 -8.44
C ASP A 61 6.76 12.00 -7.14
N GLU A 62 6.34 11.20 -6.16
CA GLU A 62 6.96 11.08 -4.83
C GLU A 62 7.28 9.62 -4.53
N LEU A 63 8.35 9.37 -3.77
CA LEU A 63 8.60 8.03 -3.25
C LEU A 63 7.66 7.76 -2.07
N PRO A 64 7.12 6.54 -1.92
CA PRO A 64 6.33 6.19 -0.76
C PRO A 64 7.15 6.30 0.52
N GLU A 65 6.59 6.96 1.51
CA GLU A 65 7.05 6.96 2.90
C GLU A 65 5.85 6.58 3.76
N PHE A 66 5.92 5.40 4.37
CA PHE A 66 4.87 4.87 5.24
C PHE A 66 5.47 4.65 6.63
N SER A 67 4.73 5.00 7.68
CA SER A 67 5.18 4.82 9.06
C SER A 67 4.80 3.42 9.56
N ASP A 68 5.78 2.59 9.90
CA ASP A 68 5.54 1.25 10.46
C ASP A 68 4.79 1.28 11.81
N ASP A 69 4.92 2.36 12.58
CA ASP A 69 4.30 2.50 13.91
C ASP A 69 2.79 2.72 13.84
N TYR A 70 2.32 3.35 12.76
CA TYR A 70 0.93 3.79 12.59
C TYR A 70 0.29 3.23 11.33
N ALA A 71 0.95 2.32 10.62
CA ALA A 71 0.40 1.67 9.44
C ALA A 71 0.57 0.14 9.48
N GLY A 72 -0.22 -0.53 8.67
CA GLY A 72 -0.18 -1.98 8.49
C GLY A 72 -0.77 -2.38 7.16
N VAL A 73 -0.55 -3.65 6.80
CA VAL A 73 -1.10 -4.25 5.60
C VAL A 73 -2.14 -5.28 5.99
N PHE A 74 -3.34 -5.18 5.43
CA PHE A 74 -4.52 -5.93 5.86
C PHE A 74 -5.25 -6.55 4.67
N ALA A 75 -5.88 -7.70 4.91
CA ALA A 75 -6.73 -8.39 3.92
C ALA A 75 -8.14 -7.80 3.84
N GLU A 76 -8.54 -6.95 4.80
CA GLU A 76 -9.80 -6.22 4.76
C GLU A 76 -9.55 -4.71 4.79
N ARG A 77 -10.47 -3.96 4.19
CA ARG A 77 -10.42 -2.49 4.18
C ARG A 77 -10.97 -1.92 5.50
N TRP A 78 -10.49 -0.75 5.90
CA TRP A 78 -10.93 0.00 7.08
C TRP A 78 -10.78 -0.75 8.41
N THR A 79 -9.83 -1.69 8.49
CA THR A 79 -9.50 -2.40 9.72
C THR A 79 -8.04 -2.19 10.13
N PHE A 80 -7.81 -2.19 11.44
CA PHE A 80 -6.48 -2.29 12.03
C PHE A 80 -6.40 -3.46 13.03
N GLU A 81 -7.34 -4.39 12.94
CA GLU A 81 -7.36 -5.55 13.83
C GLU A 81 -6.27 -6.56 13.41
N PRO A 82 -5.51 -7.11 14.38
CA PRO A 82 -4.41 -8.03 14.08
C PRO A 82 -4.79 -9.27 13.28
N ASP A 83 -6.03 -9.75 13.44
CA ASP A 83 -6.52 -10.97 12.77
C ASP A 83 -6.63 -10.82 11.25
N TYR A 84 -6.76 -9.59 10.75
CA TYR A 84 -6.79 -9.28 9.32
C TYR A 84 -5.43 -8.87 8.75
N ARG A 85 -4.39 -8.81 9.58
CA ARG A 85 -3.05 -8.40 9.12
C ARG A 85 -2.46 -9.47 8.20
N VAL A 86 -1.93 -9.05 7.05
CA VAL A 86 -1.28 -9.97 6.11
C VAL A 86 0.02 -10.49 6.72
N PRO A 87 0.16 -11.81 6.93
CA PRO A 87 1.32 -12.36 7.60
C PRO A 87 2.57 -12.25 6.71
N GLY A 88 3.68 -11.80 7.31
CA GLY A 88 4.98 -11.75 6.63
C GLY A 88 5.15 -10.61 5.63
N LEU A 89 4.15 -9.73 5.46
CA LEU A 89 4.26 -8.52 4.63
C LEU A 89 4.29 -7.28 5.52
N SER A 90 5.46 -6.63 5.60
CA SER A 90 5.60 -5.38 6.35
C SER A 90 5.29 -4.15 5.51
N VAL A 91 5.01 -3.04 6.19
CA VAL A 91 4.82 -1.74 5.54
C VAL A 91 6.13 -1.27 4.88
N GLU A 92 7.29 -1.52 5.49
CA GLU A 92 8.59 -1.30 4.83
C GLU A 92 8.75 -2.08 3.51
N GLN A 93 8.27 -3.34 3.43
CA GLN A 93 8.33 -4.08 2.16
C GLN A 93 7.41 -3.46 1.09
N VAL A 94 6.20 -3.06 1.48
CA VAL A 94 5.29 -2.32 0.60
C VAL A 94 5.92 -1.01 0.14
N ARG A 95 6.64 -0.30 1.03
CA ARG A 95 7.40 0.91 0.70
C ARG A 95 8.44 0.61 -0.39
N LEU A 96 9.25 -0.43 -0.22
CA LEU A 96 10.27 -0.82 -1.20
C LEU A 96 9.67 -1.17 -2.56
N PHE A 97 8.58 -1.96 -2.58
CA PHE A 97 7.87 -2.30 -3.82
C PHE A 97 7.30 -1.06 -4.50
N GLY A 98 6.69 -0.16 -3.73
CA GLY A 98 6.16 1.10 -4.23
C GLY A 98 7.25 2.03 -4.79
N CYS A 99 8.42 2.11 -4.15
CA CYS A 99 9.58 2.85 -4.66
C CYS A 99 9.99 2.35 -6.04
N GLU A 100 10.13 1.03 -6.20
CA GLU A 100 10.50 0.41 -7.48
C GLU A 100 9.46 0.72 -8.57
N VAL A 101 8.17 0.65 -8.23
CA VAL A 101 7.10 1.06 -9.15
C VAL A 101 7.24 2.53 -9.53
N VAL A 102 7.35 3.46 -8.58
CA VAL A 102 7.47 4.91 -8.87
C VAL A 102 8.67 5.19 -9.77
N GLU A 103 9.83 4.63 -9.46
CA GLU A 103 11.05 4.81 -10.27
C GLU A 103 10.87 4.28 -11.69
N SER A 104 10.14 3.18 -11.88
CA SER A 104 9.83 2.63 -13.20
C SER A 104 8.91 3.51 -14.06
N PHE A 105 8.21 4.48 -13.46
CA PHE A 105 7.41 5.50 -14.18
C PHE A 105 8.18 6.79 -14.42
N ARG A 106 9.14 7.15 -13.57
CA ARG A 106 10.03 8.30 -13.76
C ARG A 106 11.03 8.13 -14.90
N ASN A 107 11.54 6.91 -15.08
CA ASN A 107 12.53 6.59 -16.11
C ASN A 107 11.92 6.36 -17.51
N ARG A 108 10.78 6.98 -17.82
CA ARG A 108 10.07 6.86 -19.11
C ARG A 108 10.18 8.13 -19.96
#